data_AF-A0A0C3S589-F1
#
_entry.id   AF-A0A0C3S589-F1
#
_cell.length_a   1.000
_cell.length_b   1.000
_cell.length_c   1.000
_cell.angle_alpha   90.00
_cell.angle_beta   90.00
_cell.angle_gamma   90.00
#
_symmetry.space_group_name_H-M   'P 1'
#
loop_
_entity.id
_entity.type
_entity.pdbx_description
1 polymer ?
#
loop_
_entity_poly.entity_id
_entity_poly.type
_entity_poly.pdbx_seq_one_letter_code
_entity_poly.pdbx_strand_id
1 'polypeptide(L)'
;MVLGPEEILFELKARGCKLATEAWVDNHYGLILWKLAGMVGLDPQKEADETKRRWCWNELLRQFLYRYERELNTGVRPPIRLIASQDKPAGLPMVLCISRICSPHEYDAEEGTNVEPGPFTTDENGELVAPKPVVEVTDGWYRVRAEVDSGMIRAIQRGVLRVGMKVGLVGARLLDPRSEPLEILEKPWKNLRSDSIFALRISSNGCHLAPWHAKLGFQAQPFIATLASLTPDGGLVPVLDVKIVKTFPIAFMEGFTTDTGKTWSHPMKEPEEMKARDAWSAKRDIEAQRIRSDMDKCFDTLENCADRLEEACANSTPHESPKDIIARTSKEEAGWLARAVREQLAKGRENMGDEIAQRLEILFRPVNLSRHALQEVCPPRDVRNFRVVVVEDAQTRKRPKQFTAQVTIWDVLTAYISEEGIPGDFKVGERFIVTNLDPNNTDAWMPRQDGAVLYLLGRRDTRWRKTR
;
A
#
# COMPACT_ATOMS: atom_id res chain seq x y z
N MET A 1 -40.88 -23.69 26.67
CA MET A 1 -39.42 -23.68 26.45
C MET A 1 -39.14 -22.68 25.35
N VAL A 2 -38.37 -21.63 25.63
CA VAL A 2 -37.93 -20.69 24.61
C VAL A 2 -36.74 -21.34 23.91
N LEU A 3 -36.73 -21.35 22.58
CA LEU A 3 -35.66 -21.98 21.79
C LEU A 3 -34.70 -20.89 21.29
N GLY A 4 -33.57 -20.72 21.98
CA GLY A 4 -32.60 -19.66 21.76
C GLY A 4 -31.16 -20.15 21.51
N PRO A 5 -30.18 -19.23 21.55
CA PRO A 5 -28.76 -19.54 21.42
C PRO A 5 -28.25 -20.51 22.50
N GLU A 6 -28.73 -20.36 23.74
CA GLU A 6 -28.35 -21.21 24.87
C GLU A 6 -28.73 -22.69 24.63
N GLU A 7 -29.95 -22.93 24.14
CA GLU A 7 -30.40 -24.30 23.81
C GLU A 7 -29.61 -24.90 22.65
N ILE A 8 -29.21 -24.10 21.65
CA ILE A 8 -28.32 -24.57 20.59
C ILE A 8 -26.97 -24.97 21.16
N LEU A 9 -26.38 -24.15 22.03
CA LEU A 9 -25.10 -24.46 22.66
C LEU A 9 -25.19 -25.77 23.46
N PHE A 10 -26.25 -25.93 24.26
CA PHE A 10 -26.51 -27.16 25.00
C PHE A 10 -26.58 -28.39 24.09
N GLU A 11 -27.37 -28.34 23.02
CA GLU A 11 -27.49 -29.43 22.03
C GLU A 11 -26.17 -29.75 21.34
N LEU A 12 -25.40 -28.73 20.96
CA LEU A 12 -24.07 -28.91 20.36
C LEU A 12 -23.14 -29.62 21.34
N LYS A 13 -23.08 -29.20 22.61
CA LYS A 13 -22.25 -29.85 23.64
C LYS A 13 -22.69 -31.29 23.89
N ALA A 14 -23.99 -31.55 23.97
CA ALA A 14 -24.54 -32.90 24.15
C ALA A 14 -24.14 -33.84 23.00
N ARG A 15 -24.00 -33.31 21.78
CA ARG A 15 -23.54 -34.05 20.58
C ARG A 15 -22.02 -34.11 20.44
N GLY A 16 -21.26 -33.69 21.45
CA GLY A 16 -19.80 -33.76 21.45
C GLY A 16 -19.08 -32.60 20.75
N CYS A 17 -19.78 -31.54 20.36
CA CYS A 17 -19.19 -30.36 19.71
C CYS A 17 -18.47 -29.45 20.72
N LYS A 18 -17.39 -29.96 21.33
CA LYS A 18 -16.72 -29.36 22.50
C LYS A 18 -16.14 -27.96 22.24
N LEU A 19 -15.76 -27.66 20.99
CA LEU A 19 -15.13 -26.39 20.61
C LEU A 19 -16.12 -25.23 20.45
N ALA A 20 -17.43 -25.49 20.38
CA ALA A 20 -18.42 -24.44 20.23
C ALA A 20 -18.46 -23.56 21.49
N THR A 21 -18.28 -22.25 21.34
CA THR A 21 -18.39 -21.27 22.42
C THR A 21 -19.71 -20.52 22.33
N GLU A 22 -20.13 -19.90 23.43
CA GLU A 22 -21.32 -19.05 23.48
C GLU A 22 -21.27 -17.93 22.42
N ALA A 23 -20.18 -17.16 22.39
CA ALA A 23 -19.98 -16.10 21.40
C ALA A 23 -20.05 -16.59 19.94
N TRP A 24 -19.56 -17.81 19.66
CA TRP A 24 -19.66 -18.42 18.33
C TRP A 24 -21.11 -18.78 17.97
N VAL A 25 -21.86 -19.30 18.94
CA VAL A 25 -23.29 -19.59 18.76
C VAL A 25 -24.09 -18.31 18.54
N ASP A 26 -23.89 -17.29 19.38
CA ASP A 26 -24.58 -15.99 19.28
C ASP A 26 -24.40 -15.34 17.92
N ASN A 27 -23.15 -15.26 17.44
CA ASN A 27 -22.83 -14.68 16.14
C ASN A 27 -23.56 -15.42 14.99
N HIS A 28 -23.55 -16.75 15.00
CA HIS A 28 -24.14 -17.53 13.91
C HIS A 28 -25.64 -17.64 13.99
N TYR A 29 -26.24 -17.59 15.18
CA TYR A 29 -27.68 -17.76 15.39
C TYR A 29 -28.46 -16.74 14.56
N GLY A 30 -28.14 -15.45 14.70
CA GLY A 30 -28.80 -14.38 13.95
C GLY A 30 -28.58 -14.50 12.43
N LEU A 31 -27.40 -14.92 11.98
CA LEU A 31 -27.10 -15.09 10.55
C LEU A 31 -27.86 -16.27 9.92
N ILE A 32 -27.97 -17.39 10.64
CA ILE A 32 -28.73 -18.56 10.17
C ILE A 32 -30.21 -18.23 10.13
N LEU A 33 -30.76 -17.65 11.19
CA LEU A 33 -32.16 -17.26 11.23
C LEU A 33 -32.50 -16.25 10.13
N TRP A 34 -31.67 -15.21 9.95
CA TRP A 34 -31.90 -14.22 8.90
C TRP A 34 -31.93 -14.87 7.50
N LYS A 35 -31.00 -15.80 7.25
CA LYS A 35 -31.00 -16.58 6.00
C LYS A 35 -32.27 -17.42 5.86
N LEU A 36 -32.64 -18.19 6.89
CA LEU A 36 -33.84 -19.04 6.86
C LEU A 36 -35.11 -18.21 6.64
N ALA A 37 -35.24 -17.07 7.32
CA ALA A 37 -36.36 -16.15 7.18
C ALA A 37 -36.44 -15.61 5.74
N GLY A 38 -35.31 -15.23 5.15
CA GLY A 38 -35.25 -14.80 3.75
C GLY A 38 -35.66 -15.91 2.78
N MET A 39 -35.23 -17.15 3.03
CA MET A 39 -35.60 -18.31 2.20
C MET A 39 -37.09 -18.64 2.30
N VAL A 40 -37.69 -18.50 3.49
CA VAL A 40 -39.12 -18.63 3.74
C VAL A 40 -39.90 -17.56 2.99
N GLY A 41 -39.48 -16.30 3.12
CA GLY A 41 -40.13 -15.19 2.42
C GLY A 41 -40.05 -15.31 0.89
N LEU A 42 -38.97 -15.89 0.36
CA LEU A 42 -38.80 -16.14 -1.07
C LEU A 42 -39.71 -17.25 -1.60
N ASP A 43 -39.95 -18.30 -0.81
CA ASP A 43 -40.77 -19.45 -1.21
C ASP A 43 -41.61 -19.97 -0.03
N PRO A 44 -42.70 -19.26 0.31
CA PRO A 44 -43.53 -19.62 1.47
C PRO A 44 -44.28 -20.94 1.29
N GLN A 45 -44.59 -21.33 0.05
CA GLN A 45 -45.37 -22.54 -0.24
C GLN A 45 -44.63 -23.81 0.20
N LYS A 46 -43.30 -23.85 0.06
CA LYS A 46 -42.48 -24.97 0.53
C LYS A 46 -42.52 -25.18 2.04
N GLU A 47 -42.88 -24.15 2.83
CA GLU A 47 -42.96 -24.27 4.28
C GLU A 47 -44.25 -24.96 4.76
N ALA A 48 -45.26 -25.10 3.89
CA ALA A 48 -46.47 -25.86 4.17
C ALA A 48 -46.21 -27.37 4.21
N ASP A 49 -45.24 -27.85 3.43
CA ASP A 49 -44.79 -29.24 3.43
C ASP A 49 -43.85 -29.48 4.62
N GLU A 50 -44.31 -30.22 5.63
CA GLU A 50 -43.54 -30.51 6.85
C GLU A 50 -42.17 -31.15 6.57
N THR A 51 -42.06 -31.92 5.49
CA THR A 51 -40.81 -32.59 5.13
C THR A 51 -39.78 -31.65 4.50
N LYS A 52 -40.25 -30.52 3.94
CA LYS A 52 -39.41 -29.51 3.27
C LYS A 52 -39.31 -28.21 4.04
N ARG A 53 -40.04 -28.08 5.15
CA ARG A 53 -40.05 -26.89 6.02
C ARG A 53 -38.65 -26.58 6.53
N ARG A 54 -38.16 -25.39 6.20
CA ARG A 54 -36.84 -24.88 6.59
C ARG A 54 -36.92 -24.04 7.87
N TRP A 55 -38.06 -23.42 8.16
CA TRP A 55 -38.27 -22.66 9.39
C TRP A 55 -38.60 -23.59 10.57
N CYS A 56 -37.60 -24.36 11.01
CA CYS A 56 -37.76 -25.28 12.12
C CYS A 56 -36.45 -25.45 12.92
N TRP A 57 -36.58 -25.90 14.16
CA TRP A 57 -35.44 -26.15 15.07
C TRP A 57 -34.43 -27.13 14.49
N ASN A 58 -34.91 -28.20 13.84
CA ASN A 58 -34.05 -29.24 13.26
C ASN A 58 -33.14 -28.68 12.15
N GLU A 59 -33.65 -27.81 11.28
CA GLU A 59 -32.82 -27.19 10.23
C GLU A 59 -31.84 -26.17 10.82
N LEU A 60 -32.23 -25.42 11.85
CA LEU A 60 -31.33 -24.53 12.58
C LEU A 60 -30.16 -25.33 13.17
N LEU A 61 -30.46 -26.39 13.93
CA LEU A 61 -29.45 -27.26 14.54
C LEU A 61 -28.58 -27.96 13.48
N ARG A 62 -29.17 -28.42 12.37
CA ARG A 62 -28.43 -29.02 11.25
C ARG A 62 -27.41 -28.04 10.67
N GLN A 63 -27.77 -26.78 10.51
CA GLN A 63 -26.84 -25.76 10.01
C GLN A 63 -25.74 -25.41 11.02
N PHE A 64 -26.05 -25.42 12.31
CA PHE A 64 -25.05 -25.28 13.37
C PHE A 64 -24.04 -26.44 13.35
N LEU A 65 -24.50 -27.68 13.25
CA LEU A 65 -23.63 -28.85 13.10
C LEU A 65 -22.75 -28.74 11.86
N TYR A 66 -23.31 -28.29 10.72
CA TYR A 66 -22.51 -28.05 9.52
C TYR A 66 -21.44 -26.96 9.71
N ARG A 67 -21.79 -25.83 10.36
CA ARG A 67 -20.81 -24.77 10.64
C ARG A 67 -19.74 -25.24 11.60
N TYR A 68 -20.10 -25.98 12.64
CA TYR A 68 -19.16 -26.56 13.60
C TYR A 68 -18.16 -27.48 12.89
N GLU A 69 -18.66 -28.42 12.09
CA GLU A 69 -17.82 -29.35 11.36
C GLU A 69 -16.86 -28.64 10.40
N ARG A 70 -17.38 -27.68 9.64
CA ARG A 70 -16.61 -26.97 8.64
C ARG A 70 -15.57 -26.01 9.24
N GLU A 71 -15.93 -25.26 10.27
CA GLU A 71 -15.05 -24.21 10.78
C GLU A 71 -14.20 -24.68 11.96
N LEU A 72 -14.81 -25.30 12.96
CA LEU A 72 -14.14 -25.62 14.22
C LEU A 72 -13.48 -27.00 14.19
N ASN A 73 -14.09 -27.99 13.55
CA ASN A 73 -13.51 -29.34 13.46
C ASN A 73 -12.48 -29.45 12.32
N THR A 74 -12.86 -29.07 11.09
CA THR A 74 -11.98 -29.19 9.91
C THR A 74 -11.11 -27.97 9.63
N GLY A 75 -11.33 -26.84 10.33
CA GLY A 75 -10.50 -25.63 10.21
C GLY A 75 -10.69 -24.82 8.92
N VAL A 76 -11.76 -25.05 8.15
CA VAL A 76 -12.04 -24.30 6.91
C VAL A 76 -12.62 -22.92 7.24
N ARG A 77 -11.72 -21.94 7.39
CA ARG A 77 -12.05 -20.58 7.82
C ARG A 77 -12.75 -19.76 6.72
N PRO A 78 -13.79 -18.98 7.07
CA PRO A 78 -14.47 -18.09 6.13
C PRO A 78 -13.65 -16.81 5.86
N PRO A 79 -13.98 -16.06 4.79
CA PRO A 79 -13.18 -14.93 4.31
C PRO A 79 -12.88 -13.85 5.34
N ILE A 80 -13.86 -13.39 6.11
CA ILE A 80 -13.62 -12.34 7.12
C ILE A 80 -12.68 -12.87 8.20
N ARG A 81 -12.81 -14.14 8.60
CA ARG A 81 -11.90 -14.77 9.57
C ARG A 81 -10.48 -14.91 9.01
N LEU A 82 -10.32 -15.27 7.74
CA LEU A 82 -9.02 -15.32 7.07
C LEU A 82 -8.35 -13.94 6.93
N ILE A 83 -9.15 -12.88 6.79
CA ILE A 83 -8.64 -11.51 6.75
C ILE A 83 -8.25 -11.05 8.16
N ALA A 84 -9.06 -11.36 9.18
CA ALA A 84 -8.77 -11.04 10.57
C ALA A 84 -7.51 -11.75 11.08
N SER A 85 -7.29 -13.01 10.67
CA SER A 85 -6.07 -13.77 10.97
C SER A 85 -4.89 -13.45 10.05
N GLN A 86 -5.03 -12.47 9.13
CA GLN A 86 -3.99 -12.04 8.18
C GLN A 86 -3.51 -13.12 7.19
N ASP A 87 -4.22 -14.24 7.05
CA ASP A 87 -3.89 -15.30 6.09
C ASP A 87 -4.27 -14.94 4.64
N LYS A 88 -5.20 -13.99 4.47
CA LYS A 88 -5.62 -13.46 3.17
C LYS A 88 -5.76 -11.94 3.21
N PRO A 89 -5.33 -11.20 2.17
CA PRO A 89 -5.49 -9.76 2.15
C PRO A 89 -6.95 -9.36 1.91
N ALA A 90 -7.39 -8.29 2.57
CA ALA A 90 -8.72 -7.70 2.41
C ALA A 90 -9.01 -7.21 0.97
N GLY A 91 -7.95 -6.94 0.19
CA GLY A 91 -8.09 -6.44 -1.18
C GLY A 91 -8.58 -7.48 -2.20
N LEU A 92 -8.64 -8.76 -1.85
CA LEU A 92 -9.09 -9.80 -2.77
C LEU A 92 -10.56 -9.61 -3.18
N PRO A 93 -10.93 -10.02 -4.41
CA PRO A 93 -12.31 -10.02 -4.83
C PRO A 93 -13.19 -10.84 -3.88
N MET A 94 -14.27 -10.25 -3.39
CA MET A 94 -15.22 -10.94 -2.52
C MET A 94 -16.63 -10.39 -2.67
N VAL A 95 -17.64 -11.18 -2.31
CA VAL A 95 -19.02 -10.72 -2.18
C VAL A 95 -19.38 -10.69 -0.71
N LEU A 96 -19.81 -9.53 -0.22
CA LEU A 96 -20.36 -9.37 1.12
C LEU A 96 -21.82 -8.97 1.04
N CYS A 97 -22.57 -9.17 2.11
CA CYS A 97 -23.94 -8.69 2.27
C CYS A 97 -23.95 -7.54 3.27
N ILE A 98 -24.69 -6.48 2.99
CA ILE A 98 -24.95 -5.42 3.97
C ILE A 98 -25.91 -5.99 5.02
N SER A 99 -25.47 -6.12 6.27
CA SER A 99 -26.29 -6.65 7.38
C SER A 99 -26.94 -5.57 8.21
N ARG A 100 -26.34 -4.38 8.29
CA ARG A 100 -26.91 -3.23 9.01
C ARG A 100 -26.40 -1.92 8.38
N ILE A 101 -27.23 -0.89 8.40
CA ILE A 101 -26.85 0.49 8.08
C ILE A 101 -27.40 1.31 9.23
N CYS A 102 -26.53 1.97 9.98
CA CYS A 102 -26.93 2.84 11.07
C CYS A 102 -26.73 4.29 10.65
N SER A 103 -27.77 5.09 10.85
CA SER A 103 -27.65 6.53 10.74
C SER A 103 -26.88 7.07 11.95
N PRO A 104 -26.21 8.21 11.81
CA PRO A 104 -25.44 8.72 12.91
C PRO A 104 -26.15 9.04 14.21
N HIS A 105 -27.44 9.35 14.11
CA HIS A 105 -28.27 9.63 15.27
C HIS A 105 -28.60 8.36 16.07
N GLU A 106 -28.39 7.18 15.50
CA GLU A 106 -28.52 5.88 16.18
C GLU A 106 -27.23 5.48 16.92
N TYR A 107 -26.14 6.29 16.85
CA TYR A 107 -24.87 6.01 17.56
C TYR A 107 -24.98 6.16 19.08
N ASP A 108 -25.89 7.01 19.55
CA ASP A 108 -25.98 7.40 20.97
C ASP A 108 -27.24 6.89 21.67
N ALA A 109 -28.18 6.29 20.94
CA ALA A 109 -29.40 5.76 21.52
C ALA A 109 -29.19 4.32 22.04
N GLU A 110 -29.32 4.13 23.37
CA GLU A 110 -29.73 2.83 23.89
C GLU A 110 -31.13 2.52 23.34
N GLU A 111 -31.42 1.25 23.02
CA GLU A 111 -32.72 0.82 22.48
C GLU A 111 -33.88 1.47 23.25
N GLY A 112 -34.59 2.43 22.61
CA GLY A 112 -35.74 3.12 23.20
C GLY A 112 -35.53 4.58 23.63
N THR A 113 -34.37 5.19 23.40
CA THR A 113 -34.14 6.63 23.70
C THR A 113 -34.05 7.48 22.43
N ASN A 114 -34.83 8.57 22.38
CA ASN A 114 -34.71 9.59 21.33
C ASN A 114 -33.50 10.46 21.64
N VAL A 115 -32.41 10.33 20.89
CA VAL A 115 -31.21 11.16 21.07
C VAL A 115 -31.18 12.26 20.02
N GLU A 116 -30.97 13.49 20.49
CA GLU A 116 -30.77 14.67 19.63
C GLU A 116 -29.52 14.52 18.76
N PRO A 117 -29.45 15.20 17.61
CA PRO A 117 -28.35 15.05 16.67
C PRO A 117 -26.97 15.28 17.32
N GLY A 118 -26.17 14.20 17.38
CA GLY A 118 -24.77 14.25 17.83
C GLY A 118 -23.93 15.27 17.04
N PRO A 119 -22.83 15.75 17.63
CA PRO A 119 -22.06 16.87 17.08
C PRO A 119 -21.52 16.58 15.68
N PHE A 120 -21.58 17.58 14.81
CA PHE A 120 -20.93 17.58 13.51
C PHE A 120 -19.43 17.22 13.67
N THR A 121 -18.93 16.30 12.85
CA THR A 121 -17.52 15.92 12.87
C THR A 121 -16.72 16.88 12.01
N THR A 122 -15.63 17.43 12.52
CA THR A 122 -14.72 18.28 11.75
C THR A 122 -13.86 17.42 10.82
N ASP A 123 -13.76 17.77 9.54
CA ASP A 123 -12.85 17.10 8.61
C ASP A 123 -11.38 17.50 8.85
N GLU A 124 -10.47 16.91 8.06
CA GLU A 124 -9.03 17.20 8.06
C GLU A 124 -8.72 18.69 7.73
N ASN A 125 -9.70 19.42 7.19
CA ASN A 125 -9.62 20.81 6.78
C ASN A 125 -10.35 21.78 7.72
N GLY A 126 -10.96 21.30 8.81
CA GLY A 126 -11.68 22.14 9.78
C GLY A 126 -13.14 22.45 9.43
N GLU A 127 -13.73 21.82 8.40
CA GLU A 127 -15.14 21.98 8.02
C GLU A 127 -16.07 21.04 8.80
N LEU A 128 -17.27 21.52 9.17
CA LEU A 128 -18.30 20.75 9.85
C LEU A 128 -18.96 19.78 8.86
N VAL A 129 -18.62 18.50 8.93
CA VAL A 129 -19.17 17.45 8.07
C VAL A 129 -20.28 16.69 8.82
N ALA A 130 -21.39 16.47 8.12
CA ALA A 130 -22.46 15.62 8.60
C ALA A 130 -21.91 14.23 8.93
N PRO A 131 -22.28 13.65 10.09
CA PRO A 131 -21.65 12.42 10.53
C PRO A 131 -21.91 11.28 9.53
N LYS A 132 -20.89 10.43 9.33
CA LYS A 132 -20.95 9.36 8.31
C LYS A 132 -21.76 8.17 8.86
N PRO A 133 -22.63 7.53 8.04
CA PRO A 133 -23.30 6.29 8.42
C PRO A 133 -22.29 5.15 8.58
N VAL A 134 -22.54 4.28 9.55
CA VAL A 134 -21.74 3.08 9.80
C VAL A 134 -22.48 1.93 9.16
N VAL A 135 -21.76 1.20 8.32
CA VAL A 135 -22.28 0.05 7.62
C VAL A 135 -21.70 -1.19 8.27
N GLU A 136 -22.53 -2.20 8.49
CA GLU A 136 -22.09 -3.54 8.87
C GLU A 136 -22.25 -4.46 7.65
N VAL A 137 -21.20 -5.25 7.38
CA VAL A 137 -21.18 -6.22 6.28
C VAL A 137 -20.87 -7.61 6.79
N THR A 138 -21.35 -8.63 6.07
CA THR A 138 -21.15 -10.04 6.41
C THR A 138 -20.79 -10.89 5.21
N ASP A 139 -19.92 -11.88 5.42
CA ASP A 139 -19.65 -12.97 4.47
C ASP A 139 -20.61 -14.18 4.66
N GLY A 140 -21.61 -14.03 5.53
CA GLY A 140 -22.53 -15.07 5.96
C GLY A 140 -22.04 -15.90 7.15
N TRP A 141 -20.78 -15.71 7.57
CA TRP A 141 -20.18 -16.35 8.74
C TRP A 141 -19.97 -15.38 9.88
N TYR A 142 -19.39 -14.22 9.59
CA TYR A 142 -19.11 -13.18 10.57
C TYR A 142 -19.60 -11.82 10.07
N ARG A 143 -19.72 -10.87 10.99
CA ARG A 143 -20.10 -9.49 10.73
C ARG A 143 -18.93 -8.58 11.06
N VAL A 144 -18.73 -7.54 10.26
CA VAL A 144 -17.66 -6.57 10.46
C VAL A 144 -18.15 -5.17 10.10
N ARG A 145 -17.65 -4.18 10.84
CA ARG A 145 -17.83 -2.77 10.51
C ARG A 145 -17.14 -2.42 9.20
N ALA A 146 -17.82 -1.65 8.36
CA ALA A 146 -17.27 -1.07 7.15
C ALA A 146 -17.37 0.46 7.18
N GLU A 147 -16.24 1.13 6.96
CA GLU A 147 -16.20 2.54 6.58
C GLU A 147 -16.47 2.67 5.09
N VAL A 148 -17.34 3.62 4.77
CA VAL A 148 -17.79 3.90 3.41
C VAL A 148 -17.46 5.34 3.04
N ASP A 149 -17.20 5.57 1.75
CA ASP A 149 -16.94 6.90 1.20
C ASP A 149 -18.24 7.66 0.86
N SER A 150 -18.11 8.92 0.48
CA SER A 150 -19.22 9.81 0.12
C SER A 150 -20.06 9.28 -1.05
N GLY A 151 -19.44 8.59 -2.01
CA GLY A 151 -20.15 7.92 -3.09
C GLY A 151 -21.14 6.86 -2.60
N MET A 152 -20.71 6.03 -1.64
CA MET A 152 -21.54 4.99 -1.04
C MET A 152 -22.60 5.60 -0.12
N ILE A 153 -22.26 6.64 0.64
CA ILE A 153 -23.22 7.38 1.47
C ILE A 153 -24.38 7.90 0.62
N ARG A 154 -24.09 8.53 -0.54
CA ARG A 154 -25.15 8.96 -1.47
C ARG A 154 -25.96 7.79 -2.01
N ALA A 155 -25.33 6.64 -2.27
CA ALA A 155 -26.04 5.45 -2.73
C ALA A 155 -26.97 4.88 -1.65
N ILE A 156 -26.58 4.95 -0.37
CA ILE A 156 -27.41 4.59 0.79
C ILE A 156 -28.59 5.57 0.91
N GLN A 157 -28.32 6.88 0.88
CA GLN A 157 -29.35 7.93 0.98
C GLN A 157 -30.40 7.84 -0.15
N ARG A 158 -29.97 7.48 -1.36
CA ARG A 158 -30.87 7.23 -2.50
C ARG A 158 -31.62 5.89 -2.41
N GLY A 159 -31.32 5.07 -1.41
CA GLY A 159 -31.88 3.73 -1.26
C GLY A 159 -31.37 2.73 -2.30
N VAL A 160 -30.29 3.02 -3.04
CA VAL A 160 -29.67 2.08 -3.98
C VAL A 160 -28.92 0.99 -3.23
N LEU A 161 -28.29 1.33 -2.10
CA LEU A 161 -27.70 0.38 -1.17
C LEU A 161 -28.60 0.25 0.07
N ARG A 162 -28.98 -0.99 0.40
CA ARG A 162 -29.88 -1.31 1.52
C ARG A 162 -29.43 -2.58 2.23
N VAL A 163 -29.90 -2.76 3.47
CA VAL A 163 -29.72 -4.02 4.21
C VAL A 163 -30.26 -5.20 3.40
N GLY A 164 -29.53 -6.32 3.42
CA GLY A 164 -29.80 -7.53 2.63
C GLY A 164 -29.22 -7.52 1.22
N MET A 165 -28.69 -6.39 0.74
CA MET A 165 -28.06 -6.34 -0.58
C MET A 165 -26.67 -6.93 -0.57
N LYS A 166 -26.34 -7.66 -1.64
CA LYS A 166 -25.02 -8.21 -1.88
C LYS A 166 -24.20 -7.24 -2.72
N VAL A 167 -22.96 -7.00 -2.28
CA VAL A 167 -21.99 -6.15 -2.94
C VAL A 167 -20.74 -6.95 -3.26
N GLY A 168 -20.30 -6.89 -4.51
CA GLY A 168 -19.00 -7.37 -4.97
C GLY A 168 -17.95 -6.29 -4.73
N LEU A 169 -16.90 -6.64 -4.00
CA LEU A 169 -15.84 -5.74 -3.56
C LEU A 169 -14.51 -6.18 -4.17
N VAL A 170 -13.69 -5.20 -4.57
CA VAL A 170 -12.28 -5.40 -4.91
C VAL A 170 -11.48 -4.24 -4.30
N GLY A 171 -10.30 -4.54 -3.76
CA GLY A 171 -9.41 -3.51 -3.21
C GLY A 171 -9.87 -2.91 -1.87
N ALA A 172 -10.73 -3.61 -1.12
CA ALA A 172 -11.04 -3.23 0.25
C ALA A 172 -9.77 -3.23 1.11
N ARG A 173 -9.69 -2.32 2.08
CA ARG A 173 -8.51 -2.17 2.96
C ARG A 173 -8.90 -2.42 4.40
N LEU A 174 -7.98 -2.98 5.17
CA LEU A 174 -8.11 -3.01 6.62
C LEU A 174 -7.71 -1.64 7.17
N LEU A 175 -8.53 -1.05 8.05
CA LEU A 175 -8.31 0.31 8.58
C LEU A 175 -7.12 0.39 9.53
N ASP A 176 -6.99 -0.58 10.42
CA ASP A 176 -5.86 -0.74 11.32
C ASP A 176 -5.12 -2.04 10.97
N PRO A 177 -4.17 -2.02 10.01
CA PRO A 177 -3.33 -3.17 9.71
C PRO A 177 -2.37 -3.38 10.88
N ARG A 178 -2.84 -4.09 11.91
CA ARG A 178 -2.04 -4.48 13.08
C ARG A 178 -0.86 -5.34 12.69
N SER A 179 0.15 -5.40 13.56
CA SER A 179 1.22 -6.38 13.46
C SER A 179 0.79 -7.80 13.84
N GLU A 180 -0.32 -7.96 14.56
CA GLU A 180 -0.74 -9.26 15.12
C GLU A 180 -2.09 -9.72 14.56
N PRO A 181 -2.23 -11.03 14.24
CA PRO A 181 -3.50 -11.66 13.90
C PRO A 181 -4.56 -11.48 15.00
N LEU A 182 -5.83 -11.32 14.62
CA LEU A 182 -6.95 -11.17 15.54
C LEU A 182 -7.90 -12.38 15.44
N GLU A 183 -8.32 -12.91 16.59
CA GLU A 183 -9.48 -13.80 16.65
C GLU A 183 -10.77 -12.96 16.67
N ILE A 184 -11.57 -13.11 15.61
CA ILE A 184 -12.69 -12.21 15.28
C ILE A 184 -13.78 -12.11 16.37
N LEU A 185 -13.90 -13.14 17.22
CA LEU A 185 -14.88 -13.20 18.29
C LEU A 185 -14.34 -12.79 19.67
N GLU A 186 -13.03 -12.51 19.83
CA GLU A 186 -12.49 -12.05 21.12
C GLU A 186 -13.00 -10.65 21.48
N LYS A 187 -13.23 -9.81 20.46
CA LYS A 187 -13.85 -8.49 20.59
C LYS A 187 -14.99 -8.37 19.58
N PRO A 188 -16.12 -9.07 19.81
CA PRO A 188 -17.22 -9.04 18.87
C PRO A 188 -17.73 -7.61 18.72
N TRP A 189 -18.22 -7.29 17.54
CA TRP A 189 -19.03 -6.10 17.33
C TRP A 189 -20.35 -6.23 18.10
N LYS A 190 -20.32 -5.99 19.42
CA LYS A 190 -21.51 -6.06 20.28
C LYS A 190 -22.32 -4.77 20.21
N ASN A 191 -21.64 -3.63 20.21
CA ASN A 191 -22.26 -2.30 20.17
C ASN A 191 -21.54 -1.37 19.19
N LEU A 192 -22.29 -0.43 18.61
CA LEU A 192 -21.84 0.54 17.60
C LEU A 192 -20.76 1.52 18.10
N ARG A 193 -20.62 1.64 19.44
CA ARG A 193 -19.59 2.39 20.17
C ARG A 193 -18.27 1.64 20.36
N SER A 194 -18.25 0.33 20.15
CA SER A 194 -17.01 -0.41 20.31
C SER A 194 -16.07 0.08 19.21
N ASP A 195 -14.92 0.65 19.60
CA ASP A 195 -13.75 0.75 18.73
C ASP A 195 -13.33 -0.67 18.38
N SER A 196 -14.09 -1.30 17.48
CA SER A 196 -13.72 -2.58 16.94
C SER A 196 -12.53 -2.30 16.07
N ILE A 197 -11.40 -2.83 16.54
CA ILE A 197 -10.14 -2.58 15.90
C ILE A 197 -10.08 -3.24 14.51
N PHE A 198 -11.02 -4.14 14.21
CA PHE A 198 -11.15 -4.78 12.93
C PHE A 198 -12.31 -4.18 12.13
N ALA A 199 -11.98 -3.27 11.21
CA ALA A 199 -12.95 -2.63 10.35
C ALA A 199 -12.40 -2.46 8.92
N LEU A 200 -13.28 -2.66 7.93
CA LEU A 200 -12.93 -2.60 6.51
C LEU A 200 -13.21 -1.21 5.94
N ARG A 201 -12.31 -0.66 5.14
CA ARG A 201 -12.58 0.48 4.27
C ARG A 201 -13.03 -0.01 2.91
N ILE A 202 -14.22 0.39 2.51
CA ILE A 202 -14.82 0.06 1.22
C ILE A 202 -14.94 1.33 0.40
N SER A 203 -14.41 1.30 -0.82
CA SER A 203 -14.50 2.40 -1.78
C SER A 203 -15.60 2.15 -2.81
N SER A 204 -16.33 3.19 -3.20
CA SER A 204 -17.39 3.15 -4.22
C SER A 204 -16.87 2.64 -5.55
N ASN A 205 -15.70 3.11 -6.00
CA ASN A 205 -15.12 2.75 -7.29
C ASN A 205 -14.67 1.27 -7.33
N GLY A 206 -14.54 0.62 -6.17
CA GLY A 206 -14.29 -0.82 -6.04
C GLY A 206 -15.52 -1.63 -5.62
N CYS A 207 -16.70 -1.03 -5.57
CA CYS A 207 -17.93 -1.64 -5.08
C CYS A 207 -18.95 -1.80 -6.22
N HIS A 208 -19.46 -3.02 -6.38
CA HIS A 208 -20.41 -3.38 -7.42
C HIS A 208 -21.64 -4.04 -6.80
N LEU A 209 -22.82 -3.76 -7.34
CA LEU A 209 -24.01 -4.53 -6.97
C LEU A 209 -23.87 -5.97 -7.48
N ALA A 210 -23.96 -6.93 -6.57
CA ALA A 210 -23.94 -8.35 -6.92
C ALA A 210 -25.38 -8.88 -7.11
N PRO A 211 -25.59 -9.89 -7.97
CA PRO A 211 -26.86 -10.58 -8.08
C PRO A 211 -27.34 -11.14 -6.73
N TRP A 212 -28.66 -11.22 -6.53
CA TRP A 212 -29.24 -11.70 -5.28
C TRP A 212 -28.77 -13.12 -4.89
N HIS A 213 -28.51 -13.98 -5.88
CA HIS A 213 -28.05 -15.36 -5.70
C HIS A 213 -26.51 -15.48 -5.62
N ALA A 214 -25.75 -14.39 -5.73
CA ALA A 214 -24.29 -14.44 -5.66
C ALA A 214 -23.82 -15.08 -4.35
N LYS A 215 -22.84 -15.98 -4.43
CA LYS A 215 -22.28 -16.66 -3.27
C LYS A 215 -21.45 -15.68 -2.45
N LEU A 216 -21.71 -15.57 -1.16
CA LEU A 216 -20.91 -14.73 -0.26
C LEU A 216 -19.50 -15.31 -0.09
N GLY A 217 -18.53 -14.42 0.09
CA GLY A 217 -17.13 -14.71 0.30
C GLY A 217 -16.24 -14.46 -0.92
N PHE A 218 -14.99 -14.96 -0.88
CA PHE A 218 -14.00 -14.76 -1.94
C PHE A 218 -14.50 -15.22 -3.31
N GLN A 219 -14.17 -14.46 -4.33
CA GLN A 219 -14.48 -14.74 -5.74
C GLN A 219 -13.18 -14.99 -6.52
N ALA A 220 -13.26 -15.88 -7.50
CA ALA A 220 -12.11 -16.17 -8.37
C ALA A 220 -11.80 -15.02 -9.34
N GLN A 221 -12.83 -14.32 -9.81
CA GLN A 221 -12.69 -13.22 -10.75
C GLN A 221 -12.99 -11.88 -10.06
N PRO A 222 -12.20 -10.83 -10.35
CA PRO A 222 -12.47 -9.49 -9.86
C PRO A 222 -13.72 -8.90 -10.50
N PHE A 223 -14.38 -8.02 -9.77
CA PHE A 223 -15.37 -7.12 -10.34
C PHE A 223 -14.63 -5.97 -11.03
N ILE A 224 -14.86 -5.82 -12.33
CA ILE A 224 -14.19 -4.82 -13.16
C ILE A 224 -15.07 -3.58 -13.22
N ALA A 225 -14.50 -2.42 -12.88
CA ALA A 225 -15.17 -1.15 -13.03
C ALA A 225 -15.26 -0.72 -14.50
N THR A 226 -16.23 0.12 -14.79
CA THR A 226 -16.37 0.81 -16.08
C THR A 226 -16.14 2.30 -15.86
N LEU A 227 -15.66 3.03 -16.86
CA LEU A 227 -15.51 4.48 -16.76
C LEU A 227 -16.85 5.14 -16.37
N ALA A 228 -17.97 4.64 -16.91
CA ALA A 228 -19.31 5.14 -16.60
C ALA A 228 -19.77 4.91 -15.14
N SER A 229 -19.15 3.98 -14.41
CA SER A 229 -19.46 3.70 -13.01
C SER A 229 -18.65 4.52 -12.02
N LEU A 230 -17.55 5.14 -12.46
CA LEU A 230 -16.65 5.86 -11.58
C LEU A 230 -17.30 7.14 -11.03
N THR A 231 -16.91 7.49 -9.81
CA THR A 231 -17.22 8.76 -9.16
C THR A 231 -15.94 9.43 -8.66
N PRO A 232 -15.85 10.77 -8.75
CA PRO A 232 -14.64 11.51 -8.40
C PRO A 232 -14.26 11.32 -6.93
N ASP A 233 -15.26 11.21 -6.07
CA ASP A 233 -15.14 11.01 -4.62
C ASP A 233 -15.33 9.53 -4.20
N GLY A 234 -15.20 8.60 -5.16
CA GLY A 234 -15.41 7.17 -4.94
C GLY A 234 -14.18 6.37 -4.50
N GLY A 235 -13.11 7.06 -4.09
CA GLY A 235 -11.84 6.46 -3.71
C GLY A 235 -11.11 5.74 -4.84
N LEU A 236 -10.19 4.85 -4.46
CA LEU A 236 -9.35 4.06 -5.36
C LEU A 236 -10.19 3.26 -6.36
N VAL A 237 -9.77 3.27 -7.63
CA VAL A 237 -10.27 2.39 -8.67
C VAL A 237 -9.39 1.12 -8.71
N PRO A 238 -9.89 -0.03 -8.23
CA PRO A 238 -9.04 -1.20 -8.04
C PRO A 238 -8.70 -1.91 -9.34
N VAL A 239 -9.65 -2.02 -10.29
CA VAL A 239 -9.48 -2.74 -11.56
C VAL A 239 -10.32 -2.08 -12.66
N LEU A 240 -9.68 -1.78 -13.78
CA LEU A 240 -10.29 -1.33 -15.03
C LEU A 240 -9.81 -2.19 -16.19
N ASP A 241 -10.68 -2.39 -17.19
CA ASP A 241 -10.37 -3.09 -18.44
C ASP A 241 -10.52 -2.11 -19.59
N VAL A 242 -9.40 -1.70 -20.17
CA VAL A 242 -9.31 -0.51 -21.02
C VAL A 242 -8.60 -0.79 -22.33
N LYS A 243 -8.97 -0.02 -23.35
CA LYS A 243 -8.29 0.03 -24.65
C LYS A 243 -7.64 1.40 -24.83
N ILE A 244 -6.39 1.42 -25.29
CA ILE A 244 -5.66 2.65 -25.57
C ILE A 244 -6.21 3.29 -26.85
N VAL A 245 -6.72 4.52 -26.74
CA VAL A 245 -7.25 5.31 -27.87
C VAL A 245 -6.19 6.26 -28.40
N LYS A 246 -5.44 6.90 -27.49
CA LYS A 246 -4.40 7.87 -27.84
C LYS A 246 -3.29 7.83 -26.82
N THR A 247 -2.06 7.98 -27.29
CA THR A 247 -0.88 8.01 -26.45
C THR A 247 -0.13 9.31 -26.67
N PHE A 248 0.04 10.12 -25.62
CA PHE A 248 0.82 11.36 -25.70
C PHE A 248 2.34 11.08 -25.58
N PRO A 249 3.21 11.99 -26.06
CA PRO A 249 4.65 11.86 -25.86
C PRO A 249 5.01 11.90 -24.37
N ILE A 250 6.19 11.36 -24.03
CA ILE A 250 6.72 11.42 -22.67
C ILE A 250 7.11 12.87 -22.36
N ALA A 251 6.73 13.33 -21.17
CA ALA A 251 7.10 14.64 -20.64
C ALA A 251 7.91 14.47 -19.35
N PHE A 252 8.75 15.47 -19.06
CA PHE A 252 9.64 15.50 -17.91
C PHE A 252 9.32 16.72 -17.04
N MET A 253 9.42 16.57 -15.73
CA MET A 253 9.31 17.67 -14.77
C MET A 253 10.40 17.56 -13.72
N GLU A 254 10.96 18.70 -13.37
CA GLU A 254 12.01 18.84 -12.38
C GLU A 254 11.44 19.37 -11.08
N GLY A 255 11.77 18.71 -9.98
CA GLY A 255 11.40 19.11 -8.63
C GLY A 255 12.44 20.05 -8.05
N PHE A 256 12.01 21.22 -7.57
CA PHE A 256 12.84 22.17 -6.85
C PHE A 256 12.47 22.16 -5.37
N THR A 257 13.46 22.03 -4.50
CA THR A 257 13.27 22.17 -3.05
C THR A 257 13.39 23.65 -2.70
N THR A 258 12.28 24.24 -2.27
CA THR A 258 12.21 25.63 -1.75
C THR A 258 11.89 25.62 -0.26
N ASP A 259 12.12 26.73 0.44
CA ASP A 259 11.88 26.84 1.89
C ASP A 259 10.42 26.55 2.30
N THR A 260 9.47 26.72 1.38
CA THR A 260 8.03 26.47 1.57
C THR A 260 7.59 25.05 1.15
N GLY A 261 8.52 24.21 0.69
CA GLY A 261 8.26 22.85 0.23
C GLY A 261 8.81 22.56 -1.17
N LYS A 262 8.40 21.43 -1.74
CA LYS A 262 8.85 20.99 -3.06
C LYS A 262 7.90 21.48 -4.15
N THR A 263 8.42 22.24 -5.11
CA THR A 263 7.67 22.73 -6.28
C THR A 263 8.12 21.99 -7.54
N TRP A 264 7.26 21.93 -8.56
CA TRP A 264 7.55 21.24 -9.82
C TRP A 264 7.60 22.24 -10.98
N SER A 265 8.54 22.02 -11.90
CA SER A 265 8.65 22.78 -13.15
C SER A 265 7.45 22.57 -14.07
N HIS A 266 7.34 23.41 -15.10
CA HIS A 266 6.45 23.11 -16.22
C HIS A 266 6.86 21.81 -16.94
N PRO A 267 5.92 21.07 -17.56
CA PRO A 267 6.23 19.89 -18.35
C PRO A 267 7.12 20.21 -19.55
N MET A 268 8.32 19.62 -19.57
CA MET A 268 9.30 19.74 -20.66
C MET A 268 9.19 18.53 -21.60
N LYS A 269 9.43 18.77 -22.89
CA LYS A 269 9.53 17.67 -23.87
C LYS A 269 10.91 17.03 -23.82
N GLU A 270 11.04 15.81 -24.35
CA GLU A 270 12.31 15.08 -24.44
C GLU A 270 13.52 15.90 -24.96
N PRO A 271 13.44 16.68 -26.06
CA PRO A 271 14.58 17.47 -26.54
C PRO A 271 14.96 18.63 -25.61
N GLU A 272 14.00 19.19 -24.88
CA GLU A 272 14.25 20.28 -23.92
C GLU A 272 14.94 19.72 -22.66
N GLU A 273 14.48 18.57 -22.17
CA GLU A 273 15.12 17.89 -21.05
C GLU A 273 16.52 17.40 -21.42
N MET A 274 16.75 16.93 -22.66
CA MET A 274 18.09 16.57 -23.12
C MET A 274 19.05 17.75 -23.04
N LYS A 275 18.63 18.94 -23.51
CA LYS A 275 19.43 20.17 -23.41
C LYS A 275 19.69 20.58 -21.95
N ALA A 276 18.67 20.48 -21.09
CA ALA A 276 18.82 20.80 -19.67
C ALA A 276 19.78 19.84 -18.96
N ARG A 277 19.70 18.54 -19.28
CA ARG A 277 20.59 17.50 -18.78
C ARG A 277 22.03 17.72 -19.24
N ASP A 278 22.23 18.02 -20.51
CA ASP A 278 23.57 18.23 -21.07
C ASP A 278 24.21 19.51 -20.48
N ALA A 279 23.41 20.57 -20.29
CA ALA A 279 23.86 21.79 -19.62
C ALA A 279 24.23 21.55 -18.14
N TRP A 280 23.45 20.74 -17.42
CA TRP A 280 23.77 20.35 -16.05
C TRP A 280 25.01 19.46 -15.98
N SER A 281 25.15 18.48 -16.88
CA SER A 281 26.33 17.62 -16.96
C SER A 281 27.57 18.46 -17.23
N ALA A 282 27.52 19.37 -18.20
CA ALA A 282 28.63 20.26 -18.53
C ALA A 282 29.04 21.14 -17.33
N LYS A 283 28.07 21.73 -16.62
CA LYS A 283 28.34 22.50 -15.39
C LYS A 283 28.99 21.64 -14.31
N ARG A 284 28.46 20.43 -14.09
CA ARG A 284 29.00 19.47 -13.13
C ARG A 284 30.41 19.02 -13.49
N ASP A 285 30.69 18.80 -14.77
CA ASP A 285 32.00 18.38 -15.28
C ASP A 285 33.04 19.48 -15.13
N ILE A 286 32.66 20.74 -15.44
CA ILE A 286 33.51 21.92 -15.21
C ILE A 286 33.84 22.06 -13.72
N GLU A 287 32.84 21.96 -12.85
CA GLU A 287 33.08 22.09 -11.40
C GLU A 287 33.88 20.92 -10.84
N ALA A 288 33.63 19.69 -11.33
CA ALA A 288 34.44 18.52 -10.98
C ALA A 288 35.90 18.68 -11.45
N GLN A 289 36.14 19.29 -12.61
CA GLN A 289 37.49 19.62 -13.08
C GLN A 289 38.14 20.69 -12.20
N ARG A 290 37.40 21.72 -11.78
CA ARG A 290 37.91 22.75 -10.86
C ARG A 290 38.34 22.15 -9.53
N ILE A 291 37.47 21.34 -8.90
CA ILE A 291 37.78 20.67 -7.63
C ILE A 291 38.97 19.72 -7.78
N ARG A 292 39.07 18.98 -8.89
CA ARG A 292 40.24 18.13 -9.19
C ARG A 292 41.52 18.96 -9.32
N SER A 293 41.49 20.06 -10.08
CA SER A 293 42.66 20.94 -10.21
C SER A 293 43.09 21.56 -8.88
N ASP A 294 42.14 21.93 -8.02
CA ASP A 294 42.46 22.45 -6.69
C ASP A 294 43.04 21.35 -5.77
N MET A 295 42.58 20.10 -5.92
CA MET A 295 43.19 18.95 -5.26
C MET A 295 44.60 18.64 -5.77
N ASP A 296 44.82 18.69 -7.09
CA ASP A 296 46.13 18.44 -7.70
C ASP A 296 47.16 19.48 -7.20
N LYS A 297 46.78 20.77 -7.13
CA LYS A 297 47.63 21.80 -6.50
C LYS A 297 47.96 21.50 -5.04
N CYS A 298 47.01 20.98 -4.26
CA CYS A 298 47.27 20.57 -2.89
C CYS A 298 48.24 19.38 -2.84
N PHE A 299 48.08 18.39 -3.70
CA PHE A 299 49.03 17.27 -3.81
C PHE A 299 50.42 17.75 -4.21
N ASP A 300 50.53 18.63 -5.21
CA ASP A 300 51.80 19.22 -5.62
C ASP A 300 52.48 19.94 -4.44
N THR A 301 51.73 20.69 -3.61
CA THR A 301 52.31 21.35 -2.42
C THR A 301 52.77 20.37 -1.34
N LEU A 302 52.10 19.22 -1.20
CA LEU A 302 52.48 18.18 -0.25
C LEU A 302 53.70 17.41 -0.74
N GLU A 303 53.76 17.09 -2.03
CA GLU A 303 54.90 16.45 -2.69
C GLU A 303 56.15 17.34 -2.59
N ASN A 304 56.02 18.63 -2.93
CA ASN A 304 57.10 19.61 -2.74
C ASN A 304 57.55 19.75 -1.27
N CYS A 305 56.65 19.55 -0.29
CA CYS A 305 57.03 19.52 1.13
C CYS A 305 57.77 18.24 1.51
N ALA A 306 57.36 17.09 0.96
CA ALA A 306 58.00 15.80 1.18
C ALA A 306 59.43 15.79 0.59
N ASP A 307 59.59 16.27 -0.64
CA ASP A 307 60.90 16.39 -1.31
C ASP A 307 61.88 17.23 -0.48
N ARG A 308 61.41 18.35 0.09
CA ARG A 308 62.21 19.21 0.97
C ARG A 308 62.59 18.55 2.29
N LEU A 309 61.77 17.64 2.80
CA LEU A 309 62.08 16.85 4.01
C LEU A 309 63.07 15.72 3.70
N GLU A 310 62.95 15.07 2.55
CA GLU A 310 63.93 14.09 2.07
C GLU A 310 65.31 14.73 1.86
N GLU A 311 65.36 15.90 1.23
CA GLU A 311 66.59 16.68 1.02
C GLU A 311 67.20 17.16 2.36
N ALA A 312 66.37 17.47 3.36
CA ALA A 312 66.83 17.78 4.71
C ALA A 312 67.40 16.55 5.45
N CYS A 313 66.84 15.36 5.22
CA CYS A 313 67.38 14.10 5.75
C CYS A 313 68.69 13.69 5.09
N ALA A 314 68.91 13.98 3.80
CA ALA A 314 70.18 13.73 3.12
C ALA A 314 71.37 14.50 3.71
N ASN A 315 71.11 15.64 4.38
CA ASN A 315 72.13 16.45 5.05
C ASN A 315 72.50 15.97 6.47
N SER A 316 71.82 14.93 7.00
CA SER A 316 72.19 14.23 8.22
C SER A 316 72.64 12.82 7.84
N THR A 317 73.94 12.56 7.78
CA THR A 317 74.46 11.22 7.50
C THR A 317 74.34 10.29 8.71
N PRO A 318 73.62 9.16 8.67
CA PRO A 318 74.03 7.97 9.36
C PRO A 318 74.89 7.15 8.40
N HIS A 319 76.21 7.23 8.56
CA HIS A 319 77.17 6.57 7.66
C HIS A 319 77.32 5.05 7.92
N GLU A 320 76.35 4.41 8.57
CA GLU A 320 76.38 2.99 8.91
C GLU A 320 75.12 2.28 8.43
N SER A 321 75.28 1.20 7.66
CA SER A 321 74.14 0.39 7.27
C SER A 321 73.62 -0.38 8.50
N PRO A 322 72.29 -0.51 8.68
CA PRO A 322 71.72 -1.23 9.84
C PRO A 322 72.21 -2.68 9.97
N LYS A 323 72.71 -3.27 8.88
CA LYS A 323 73.24 -4.64 8.85
C LYS A 323 74.62 -4.74 9.53
N ASP A 324 75.40 -3.67 9.52
CA ASP A 324 76.77 -3.66 10.06
C ASP A 324 76.79 -3.50 11.58
N ILE A 325 75.76 -2.85 12.14
CA ILE A 325 75.56 -2.67 13.59
C ILE A 325 75.12 -3.99 14.26
N ILE A 326 74.25 -4.75 13.59
CA ILE A 326 73.72 -6.04 14.07
C ILE A 326 74.85 -7.08 14.19
N ALA A 327 75.87 -7.01 13.34
CA ALA A 327 76.98 -7.97 13.32
C ALA A 327 77.94 -7.86 14.53
N ARG A 328 77.98 -6.72 15.22
CA ARG A 328 78.86 -6.49 16.40
C ARG A 328 78.18 -6.68 17.75
N THR A 329 76.88 -6.95 17.76
CA THR A 329 76.08 -6.92 19.01
C THR A 329 76.16 -8.27 19.72
N SER A 330 76.46 -8.28 21.03
CA SER A 330 76.50 -9.52 21.82
C SER A 330 75.10 -10.13 22.01
N LYS A 331 75.01 -11.43 22.34
CA LYS A 331 73.74 -12.18 22.39
C LYS A 331 72.73 -11.62 23.42
N GLU A 332 73.22 -10.98 24.47
CA GLU A 332 72.39 -10.35 25.51
C GLU A 332 71.93 -8.95 25.10
N GLU A 333 72.80 -8.16 24.49
CA GLU A 333 72.46 -6.84 23.92
C GLU A 333 71.48 -6.98 22.76
N ALA A 334 71.65 -7.99 21.90
CA ALA A 334 70.70 -8.32 20.84
C ALA A 334 69.33 -8.74 21.39
N GLY A 335 69.28 -9.34 22.58
CA GLY A 335 68.05 -9.71 23.28
C GLY A 335 67.29 -8.49 23.83
N TRP A 336 68.00 -7.55 24.47
CA TRP A 336 67.42 -6.28 24.91
C TRP A 336 67.02 -5.39 23.73
N LEU A 337 67.84 -5.34 22.67
CA LEU A 337 67.53 -4.64 21.43
C LEU A 337 66.31 -5.24 20.74
N ALA A 338 66.18 -6.57 20.68
CA ALA A 338 64.99 -7.24 20.12
C ALA A 338 63.74 -6.98 20.95
N ARG A 339 63.85 -6.81 22.27
CA ARG A 339 62.72 -6.48 23.15
C ARG A 339 62.32 -5.01 22.98
N ALA A 340 63.28 -4.08 22.90
CA ALA A 340 63.05 -2.68 22.58
C ALA A 340 62.48 -2.47 21.17
N VAL A 341 62.97 -3.23 20.17
CA VAL A 341 62.46 -3.23 18.79
C VAL A 341 61.06 -3.83 18.73
N ARG A 342 60.73 -4.88 19.50
CA ARG A 342 59.35 -5.39 19.58
C ARG A 342 58.41 -4.40 20.27
N GLU A 343 58.87 -3.70 21.29
CA GLU A 343 58.09 -2.67 21.97
C GLU A 343 57.89 -1.44 21.06
N GLN A 344 58.90 -1.07 20.27
CA GLN A 344 58.82 -0.04 19.23
C GLN A 344 58.03 -0.48 18.00
N LEU A 345 57.99 -1.78 17.66
CA LEU A 345 57.11 -2.34 16.63
C LEU A 345 55.67 -2.48 17.12
N ALA A 346 55.43 -2.68 18.42
CA ALA A 346 54.10 -2.67 19.01
C ALA A 346 53.56 -1.23 19.08
N LYS A 347 54.34 -0.28 19.61
CA LYS A 347 54.04 1.16 19.56
C LYS A 347 53.97 1.67 18.12
N GLY A 348 54.79 1.14 17.21
CA GLY A 348 54.78 1.43 15.78
C GLY A 348 53.62 0.77 15.03
N ARG A 349 53.06 -0.35 15.51
CA ARG A 349 51.84 -0.96 14.95
C ARG A 349 50.57 -0.25 15.42
N GLU A 350 50.53 0.21 16.67
CA GLU A 350 49.47 1.12 17.14
C GLU A 350 49.59 2.49 16.46
N ASN A 351 50.78 3.11 16.43
CA ASN A 351 51.00 4.36 15.71
C ASN A 351 50.82 4.23 14.20
N MET A 352 51.22 3.13 13.54
CA MET A 352 50.88 2.90 12.13
C MET A 352 49.41 2.59 11.96
N GLY A 353 48.74 1.95 12.92
CA GLY A 353 47.29 1.74 12.88
C GLY A 353 46.53 3.06 12.93
N ASP A 354 46.93 3.95 13.83
CA ASP A 354 46.39 5.30 13.98
C ASP A 354 46.84 6.24 12.86
N GLU A 355 48.06 6.11 12.36
CA GLU A 355 48.59 6.88 11.23
C GLU A 355 48.04 6.37 9.88
N ILE A 356 47.75 5.07 9.73
CA ILE A 356 47.01 4.53 8.58
C ILE A 356 45.55 4.95 8.70
N ALA A 357 44.92 4.94 9.87
CA ALA A 357 43.57 5.45 10.05
C ALA A 357 43.50 6.96 9.75
N GLN A 358 44.47 7.74 10.25
CA GLN A 358 44.59 9.18 10.01
C GLN A 358 45.01 9.50 8.56
N ARG A 359 45.87 8.69 7.93
CA ARG A 359 46.22 8.81 6.50
C ARG A 359 45.10 8.36 5.60
N LEU A 360 44.33 7.32 5.93
CA LEU A 360 43.10 6.95 5.23
C LEU A 360 42.06 8.05 5.42
N GLU A 361 41.95 8.65 6.59
CA GLU A 361 41.09 9.82 6.84
C GLU A 361 41.56 11.04 6.05
N ILE A 362 42.87 11.27 5.88
CA ILE A 362 43.47 12.32 5.03
C ILE A 362 43.36 12.00 3.54
N LEU A 363 43.45 10.74 3.12
CA LEU A 363 43.32 10.27 1.73
C LEU A 363 41.85 10.29 1.27
N PHE A 364 40.92 9.90 2.15
CA PHE A 364 39.48 9.92 1.88
C PHE A 364 38.81 11.26 2.23
N ARG A 365 39.43 12.13 3.05
CA ARG A 365 38.95 13.51 3.31
C ARG A 365 38.65 14.26 2.03
N PRO A 366 39.60 14.40 1.08
CA PRO A 366 39.39 15.24 -0.08
C PRO A 366 38.46 14.59 -1.11
N VAL A 367 38.35 13.25 -1.14
CA VAL A 367 37.35 12.53 -1.96
C VAL A 367 35.93 12.72 -1.42
N ASN A 368 35.75 12.69 -0.10
CA ASN A 368 34.44 12.94 0.52
C ASN A 368 34.10 14.44 0.51
N LEU A 369 35.05 15.34 0.79
CA LEU A 369 34.90 16.79 0.67
C LEU A 369 34.60 17.21 -0.77
N SER A 370 35.25 16.63 -1.77
CA SER A 370 34.96 16.91 -3.18
C SER A 370 33.57 16.43 -3.58
N ARG A 371 33.14 15.25 -3.11
CA ARG A 371 31.79 14.75 -3.34
C ARG A 371 30.73 15.65 -2.69
N HIS A 372 30.96 16.10 -1.45
CA HIS A 372 30.08 17.03 -0.75
C HIS A 372 30.08 18.41 -1.39
N ALA A 373 31.25 18.98 -1.72
CA ALA A 373 31.37 20.27 -2.39
C ALA A 373 30.72 20.26 -3.78
N LEU A 374 30.90 19.18 -4.56
CA LEU A 374 30.24 19.02 -5.84
C LEU A 374 28.71 18.90 -5.69
N GLN A 375 28.24 18.27 -4.61
CA GLN A 375 26.81 18.15 -4.32
C GLN A 375 26.20 19.47 -3.82
N GLU A 376 26.98 20.32 -3.14
CA GLU A 376 26.58 21.68 -2.75
C GLU A 376 26.50 22.62 -3.96
N VAL A 377 27.48 22.58 -4.86
CA VAL A 377 27.52 23.46 -6.03
C VAL A 377 26.60 22.97 -7.15
N CYS A 378 26.49 21.66 -7.34
CA CYS A 378 25.68 21.02 -8.38
C CYS A 378 24.88 19.85 -7.79
N PRO A 379 23.78 20.12 -7.06
CA PRO A 379 22.94 19.07 -6.51
C PRO A 379 22.37 18.18 -7.62
N PRO A 380 22.12 16.88 -7.32
CA PRO A 380 21.47 15.98 -8.26
C PRO A 380 20.07 16.51 -8.60
N ARG A 381 19.77 16.62 -9.90
CA ARG A 381 18.45 17.05 -10.37
C ARG A 381 17.42 15.98 -10.03
N ASP A 382 16.28 16.40 -9.47
CA ASP A 382 15.15 15.54 -9.17
C ASP A 382 14.15 15.58 -10.34
N VAL A 383 14.49 14.86 -11.41
CA VAL A 383 13.68 14.81 -12.63
C VAL A 383 12.80 13.57 -12.61
N ARG A 384 11.49 13.77 -12.80
CA ARG A 384 10.53 12.68 -13.03
C ARG A 384 9.95 12.78 -14.41
N ASN A 385 9.67 11.63 -15.01
CA ASN A 385 9.04 11.53 -16.29
C ASN A 385 7.62 10.99 -16.14
N PHE A 386 6.72 11.40 -17.03
CA PHE A 386 5.35 10.92 -17.05
C PHE A 386 4.82 10.83 -18.48
N ARG A 387 3.75 10.07 -18.66
CA ARG A 387 3.05 9.91 -19.93
C ARG A 387 1.55 9.91 -19.66
N VAL A 388 0.81 10.60 -20.52
CA VAL A 388 -0.66 10.58 -20.48
C VAL A 388 -1.15 9.64 -21.58
N VAL A 389 -2.03 8.73 -21.21
CA VAL A 389 -2.75 7.85 -22.15
C VAL A 389 -4.24 8.15 -22.10
N VAL A 390 -4.89 8.21 -23.25
CA VAL A 390 -6.35 8.27 -23.36
C VAL A 390 -6.86 6.86 -23.55
N VAL A 391 -7.80 6.46 -22.69
CA VAL A 391 -8.38 5.14 -22.67
C VAL A 391 -9.89 5.18 -22.80
N GLU A 392 -10.44 4.10 -23.34
CA GLU A 392 -11.88 3.79 -23.30
C GLU A 392 -12.11 2.43 -22.65
N ASP A 393 -13.34 2.17 -22.18
CA ASP A 393 -13.73 0.83 -21.69
C ASP A 393 -13.57 -0.20 -22.81
N ALA A 394 -12.79 -1.26 -22.56
CA ALA A 394 -12.66 -2.37 -23.50
C ALA A 394 -13.90 -3.27 -23.50
N GLN A 395 -14.59 -3.36 -22.35
CA GLN A 395 -15.85 -4.07 -22.19
C GLN A 395 -16.92 -3.15 -21.64
N THR A 396 -17.98 -2.93 -22.43
CA THR A 396 -19.17 -2.22 -21.99
C THR A 396 -20.30 -3.20 -21.73
N ARG A 397 -20.62 -3.49 -20.45
CA ARG A 397 -21.71 -4.41 -20.12
C ARG A 397 -23.09 -3.80 -20.34
N LYS A 398 -23.36 -2.65 -19.71
CA LYS A 398 -24.72 -2.08 -19.60
C LYS A 398 -24.92 -0.74 -20.30
N ARG A 399 -23.86 0.01 -20.56
CA ARG A 399 -23.92 1.36 -21.14
C ARG A 399 -22.99 1.45 -22.34
N PRO A 400 -23.36 2.17 -23.41
CA PRO A 400 -22.50 2.33 -24.57
C PRO A 400 -21.18 3.06 -24.22
N LYS A 401 -20.19 2.95 -25.10
CA LYS A 401 -18.89 3.63 -24.99
C LYS A 401 -19.07 5.15 -25.15
N GLN A 402 -19.35 5.83 -24.05
CA GLN A 402 -19.61 7.28 -24.03
C GLN A 402 -18.49 8.08 -23.36
N PHE A 403 -17.63 7.40 -22.60
CA PHE A 403 -16.63 8.02 -21.73
C PHE A 403 -15.22 7.67 -22.19
N THR A 404 -14.34 8.65 -22.12
CA THR A 404 -12.89 8.44 -22.24
C THR A 404 -12.23 8.87 -20.94
N ALA A 405 -11.08 8.30 -20.61
CA ALA A 405 -10.30 8.72 -19.45
C ALA A 405 -8.87 9.04 -19.86
N GLN A 406 -8.31 10.10 -19.29
CA GLN A 406 -6.89 10.42 -19.35
C GLN A 406 -6.22 9.83 -18.11
N VAL A 407 -5.34 8.86 -18.30
CA VAL A 407 -4.55 8.27 -17.23
C VAL A 407 -3.15 8.84 -17.29
N THR A 408 -2.77 9.59 -16.25
CA THR A 408 -1.41 10.09 -16.07
C THR A 408 -0.58 9.02 -15.37
N ILE A 409 0.41 8.49 -16.06
CA ILE A 409 1.33 7.47 -15.55
C ILE A 409 2.65 8.16 -15.24
N TRP A 410 3.13 8.03 -14.01
CA TRP A 410 4.43 8.55 -13.57
C TRP A 410 5.51 7.49 -13.65
N ASP A 411 6.75 7.95 -13.78
CA ASP A 411 7.97 7.14 -13.89
C ASP A 411 7.83 6.07 -14.98
N VAL A 412 7.30 6.46 -16.14
CA VAL A 412 6.88 5.54 -17.22
C VAL A 412 8.02 4.71 -17.81
N LEU A 413 9.25 5.21 -17.67
CA LEU A 413 10.46 4.52 -18.14
C LEU A 413 10.91 3.42 -17.18
N THR A 414 10.44 3.43 -15.92
CA THR A 414 10.72 2.42 -14.90
C THR A 414 9.47 1.60 -14.53
N ALA A 415 8.27 2.11 -14.84
CA ALA A 415 7.00 1.43 -14.63
C ALA A 415 6.84 0.26 -15.62
N TYR A 416 6.92 -0.96 -15.09
CA TYR A 416 6.77 -2.20 -15.84
C TYR A 416 5.45 -2.28 -16.61
N ILE A 417 5.57 -2.41 -17.93
CA ILE A 417 4.56 -3.03 -18.80
C ILE A 417 4.90 -4.53 -18.82
N SER A 418 3.93 -5.39 -18.50
CA SER A 418 4.10 -6.85 -18.34
C SER A 418 5.01 -7.53 -19.40
N GLU A 419 5.93 -8.39 -18.91
CA GLU A 419 6.73 -9.51 -19.50
C GLU A 419 7.26 -9.49 -20.95
N GLU A 420 6.69 -8.75 -21.90
CA GLU A 420 7.10 -8.78 -23.33
C GLU A 420 7.12 -7.38 -24.00
N GLY A 421 6.88 -6.31 -23.25
CA GLY A 421 6.83 -4.93 -23.77
C GLY A 421 8.09 -4.10 -23.50
N ILE A 422 8.37 -3.12 -24.38
CA ILE A 422 9.34 -2.06 -24.10
C ILE A 422 8.76 -1.19 -22.97
N PRO A 423 9.49 -0.93 -21.87
CA PRO A 423 9.03 -0.06 -20.80
C PRO A 423 8.52 1.28 -21.33
N GLY A 424 7.30 1.63 -20.95
CA GLY A 424 6.66 2.87 -21.33
C GLY A 424 6.04 2.92 -22.73
N ASP A 425 6.10 1.87 -23.54
CA ASP A 425 5.46 1.86 -24.87
C ASP A 425 4.00 1.37 -24.81
N PHE A 426 3.06 2.33 -24.88
CA PHE A 426 1.62 2.06 -24.97
C PHE A 426 1.15 2.34 -26.40
N LYS A 427 0.78 1.30 -27.15
CA LYS A 427 0.33 1.47 -28.55
C LYS A 427 -1.18 1.65 -28.63
N VAL A 428 -1.60 2.51 -29.55
CA VAL A 428 -3.02 2.72 -29.85
C VAL A 428 -3.64 1.40 -30.33
N GLY A 429 -4.79 1.06 -29.76
CA GLY A 429 -5.53 -0.16 -30.06
C GLY A 429 -5.28 -1.31 -29.08
N GLU A 430 -4.23 -1.26 -28.26
CA GLU A 430 -3.92 -2.31 -27.30
C GLU A 430 -4.87 -2.30 -26.10
N ARG A 431 -5.13 -3.49 -25.55
CA ARG A 431 -6.03 -3.70 -24.41
C ARG A 431 -5.24 -4.08 -23.17
N PHE A 432 -5.59 -3.46 -22.05
CA PHE A 432 -4.93 -3.65 -20.77
C PHE A 432 -5.95 -3.79 -19.64
N ILE A 433 -5.64 -4.69 -18.71
CA ILE A 433 -6.20 -4.63 -17.37
C ILE A 433 -5.28 -3.77 -16.53
N VAL A 434 -5.84 -2.70 -15.95
CA VAL A 434 -5.12 -1.73 -15.13
C VAL A 434 -5.63 -1.82 -13.71
N THR A 435 -4.72 -1.88 -12.74
CA THR A 435 -5.08 -1.95 -11.33
C THR A 435 -4.60 -0.74 -10.56
N ASN A 436 -5.33 -0.38 -9.50
CA ASN A 436 -4.96 0.67 -8.54
C ASN A 436 -4.76 2.06 -9.17
N LEU A 437 -5.80 2.65 -9.75
CA LEU A 437 -5.80 4.04 -10.22
C LEU A 437 -6.52 4.95 -9.22
N ASP A 438 -6.03 6.16 -9.01
CA ASP A 438 -6.72 7.17 -8.19
C ASP A 438 -7.47 8.17 -9.09
N PRO A 439 -8.70 8.59 -8.72
CA PRO A 439 -9.33 9.76 -9.31
C PRO A 439 -8.44 10.99 -9.17
N ASN A 440 -8.30 11.76 -10.24
CA ASN A 440 -7.49 12.97 -10.27
C ASN A 440 -8.29 14.12 -10.88
N ASN A 441 -7.88 15.36 -10.60
CA ASN A 441 -8.50 16.58 -11.13
C ASN A 441 -10.05 16.49 -11.14
N THR A 442 -10.60 16.17 -9.97
CA THR A 442 -12.01 15.78 -9.80
C THR A 442 -12.98 16.89 -10.20
N ASP A 443 -12.56 18.16 -10.07
CA ASP A 443 -13.35 19.33 -10.43
C ASP A 443 -13.52 19.47 -11.96
N ALA A 444 -12.58 18.91 -12.73
CA ALA A 444 -12.63 18.90 -14.18
C ALA A 444 -13.47 17.75 -14.75
N TRP A 445 -14.02 16.87 -13.90
CA TRP A 445 -14.86 15.78 -14.37
C TRP A 445 -16.19 16.34 -14.87
N MET A 446 -16.39 16.24 -16.18
CA MET A 446 -17.62 16.74 -16.80
C MET A 446 -18.85 15.98 -16.27
N PRO A 447 -20.02 16.65 -16.19
CA PRO A 447 -21.28 15.98 -15.94
C PRO A 447 -21.49 14.82 -16.92
N ARG A 448 -22.29 13.82 -16.53
CA ARG A 448 -22.54 12.59 -17.29
C ARG A 448 -23.27 12.87 -18.62
N GLN A 449 -22.52 13.32 -19.62
CA GLN A 449 -22.93 13.60 -20.99
C GLN A 449 -21.95 12.92 -21.96
N ASP A 450 -22.37 12.76 -23.21
CA ASP A 450 -21.54 12.16 -24.26
C ASP A 450 -20.24 12.98 -24.45
N GLY A 451 -19.10 12.29 -24.43
CA GLY A 451 -17.78 12.93 -24.57
C GLY A 451 -17.14 13.40 -23.27
N ALA A 452 -17.72 13.09 -22.11
CA ALA A 452 -17.10 13.38 -20.82
C ALA A 452 -15.75 12.66 -20.69
N VAL A 453 -14.74 13.44 -20.27
CA VAL A 453 -13.38 12.97 -20.01
C VAL A 453 -13.17 12.84 -18.51
N LEU A 454 -12.74 11.66 -18.07
CA LEU A 454 -12.33 11.41 -16.69
C LEU A 454 -10.82 11.56 -16.56
N TYR A 455 -10.33 11.97 -15.40
CA TYR A 455 -8.91 12.08 -15.14
C TYR A 455 -8.51 11.11 -14.04
N LEU A 456 -7.54 10.25 -14.34
CA LEU A 456 -7.06 9.20 -13.44
C LEU A 456 -5.54 9.31 -13.30
N LEU A 457 -5.03 8.90 -12.15
CA LEU A 457 -3.61 8.93 -11.82
C LEU A 457 -3.10 7.54 -11.48
N GLY A 458 -1.98 7.17 -12.09
CA GLY A 458 -1.21 6.00 -11.71
C GLY A 458 -0.48 6.22 -10.37
N ARG A 459 -0.61 5.24 -9.48
CA ARG A 459 0.13 5.09 -8.23
C ARG A 459 1.38 4.26 -8.43
N ARG A 460 2.23 4.19 -7.40
CA ARG A 460 3.43 3.32 -7.37
C ARG A 460 3.07 1.82 -7.50
N ASP A 461 1.90 1.44 -6.97
CA ASP A 461 1.36 0.09 -7.02
C ASP A 461 0.41 -0.16 -8.20
N THR A 462 0.30 0.79 -9.14
CA THR A 462 -0.42 0.57 -10.40
C THR A 462 0.31 -0.49 -11.22
N ARG A 463 -0.47 -1.40 -11.81
CA ARG A 463 0.05 -2.44 -12.71
C ARG A 463 -0.78 -2.42 -13.99
N TRP A 464 -0.08 -2.55 -15.12
CA TRP A 464 -0.68 -2.67 -16.44
C TRP A 464 -0.39 -4.07 -16.96
N ARG A 465 -1.44 -4.86 -17.15
CA ARG A 465 -1.35 -6.20 -17.72
C ARG A 465 -1.96 -6.19 -19.10
N LYS A 466 -1.14 -6.43 -20.12
CA LYS A 466 -1.64 -6.54 -21.50
C LYS A 466 -2.52 -7.78 -21.62
N THR A 467 -3.70 -7.61 -22.21
CA THR A 467 -4.60 -8.72 -22.54
C THR A 467 -4.59 -8.95 -24.04
N ARG A 468 -4.58 -10.21 -24.46
CA ARG A 468 -4.68 -10.60 -25.87
C ARG A 468 -6.05 -10.29 -26.44
#